data_AF-A0A8T7I443-F1
#
_entry.id   AF-A0A8T7I443-F1
#
_cell.length_a   1.000
_cell.length_b   1.000
_cell.length_c   1.000
_cell.angle_alpha   90.00
_cell.angle_beta   90.00
_cell.angle_gamma   90.00
#
_symmetry.space_group_name_H-M   'P 1'
#
loop_
_entity.id
_entity.type
_entity.pdbx_description
1 polymer ?
#
loop_
_entity_poly.entity_id
_entity_poly.type
_entity_poly.pdbx_seq_one_letter_code
_entity_poly.pdbx_strand_id
1 'polypeptide(L)' 'MKTPIHSINIDFSHSSEAKALLEVIETRFAPVPAAEAYLDSVCDQLKEAIELLECLEA' A
#
# COMPACT_ATOMS: atom_id res chain seq x y z
N MET A 1 -22.26 4.59 14.15
CA MET A 1 -22.44 4.59 12.69
C MET A 1 -21.45 3.59 12.12
N LYS A 2 -21.89 2.51 11.45
CA LYS A 2 -20.97 1.55 10.80
C LYS A 2 -20.49 2.18 9.50
N THR A 3 -19.33 2.83 9.52
CA THR A 3 -18.67 3.28 8.29
C THR A 3 -18.48 2.06 7.40
N PRO A 4 -18.99 2.05 6.16
CA PRO A 4 -18.84 0.89 5.29
C PRO A 4 -17.34 0.67 5.01
N ILE A 5 -16.83 -0.51 5.38
CA ILE A 5 -15.47 -0.92 5.08
C ILE A 5 -15.40 -1.19 3.58
N HIS A 6 -14.88 -0.24 2.81
CA HIS A 6 -14.52 -0.45 1.41
C HIS A 6 -13.08 -0.96 1.41
N SER A 7 -12.94 -2.28 1.40
CA SER A 7 -11.65 -2.97 1.36
C SER A 7 -11.43 -3.53 -0.06
N ILE A 8 -10.22 -3.37 -0.56
CA ILE A 8 -9.73 -4.04 -1.76
C ILE A 8 -8.59 -4.93 -1.29
N ASN A 9 -8.66 -6.24 -1.59
CA ASN A 9 -7.53 -7.13 -1.39
C ASN A 9 -6.69 -7.17 -2.67
N ILE A 10 -5.38 -7.03 -2.56
CA ILE A 10 -4.43 -7.08 -3.66
C ILE A 10 -3.38 -8.10 -3.28
N ASP A 11 -3.33 -9.20 -4.03
CA ASP A 11 -2.34 -10.25 -3.84
C ASP A 11 -1.15 -10.00 -4.77
N PHE A 12 0.07 -10.10 -4.24
CA PHE A 12 1.31 -9.93 -4.99
C PHE A 12 2.01 -11.27 -5.16
N SER A 13 2.52 -11.52 -6.36
CA SER A 13 3.34 -12.70 -6.65
C SER A 13 4.84 -12.44 -6.50
N HIS A 14 5.25 -11.16 -6.53
CA HIS A 14 6.64 -10.74 -6.38
C HIS A 14 6.75 -9.34 -5.73
N SER A 15 7.81 -9.09 -4.98
CA SER A 15 8.10 -7.84 -4.26
C SER A 15 8.13 -6.62 -5.19
N SER A 16 8.56 -6.81 -6.43
CA SER A 16 8.55 -5.76 -7.47
C SER A 16 7.16 -5.21 -7.77
N GLU A 17 6.11 -6.01 -7.66
CA GLU A 17 4.73 -5.58 -7.91
C GLU A 17 4.25 -4.66 -6.78
N ALA A 18 4.55 -5.01 -5.53
CA ALA A 18 4.23 -4.20 -4.36
C ALA A 18 5.03 -2.88 -4.35
N LYS A 19 6.31 -2.92 -4.75
CA LYS A 19 7.15 -1.71 -4.93
C LYS A 19 6.58 -0.76 -5.99
N ALA A 20 6.13 -1.29 -7.12
CA ALA A 20 5.53 -0.48 -8.17
C ALA A 20 4.25 0.22 -7.70
N LEU A 21 3.43 -0.45 -6.89
CA LEU A 21 2.23 0.16 -6.32
C LEU A 21 2.58 1.27 -5.31
N LEU A 22 3.58 1.04 -4.44
CA LEU A 22 4.06 2.04 -3.50
C LEU A 22 4.54 3.31 -4.23
N GLU A 23 5.34 3.16 -5.28
CA GLU A 23 5.81 4.28 -6.10
C GLU A 23 4.66 5.07 -6.73
N VAL A 24 3.62 4.39 -7.24
CA VAL A 24 2.43 5.04 -7.80
C VAL A 24 1.66 5.83 -6.75
N ILE A 25 1.55 5.31 -5.52
CA ILE A 25 0.84 6.00 -4.43
C ILE A 25 1.62 7.23 -3.99
N GLU A 26 2.94 7.10 -3.79
CA GLU A 26 3.82 8.19 -3.39
C GLU A 26 3.87 9.30 -4.46
N THR A 27 3.87 8.96 -5.74
CA THR A 27 3.89 9.93 -6.86
C THR A 27 2.55 10.63 -7.10
N ARG A 28 1.43 10.03 -6.69
CA ARG A 28 0.08 10.58 -6.87
C ARG A 28 -0.44 11.37 -5.67
N PHE A 29 0.40 11.68 -4.69
CA PHE A 29 0.04 12.52 -3.55
C PHE A 29 -0.38 13.94 -4.01
N ALA A 30 -1.63 14.09 -4.41
CA ALA A 30 -2.31 15.36 -4.41
C ALA A 30 -2.64 15.67 -2.94
N PRO A 31 -2.31 16.85 -2.41
CA PRO A 31 -2.58 17.22 -1.03
C PRO A 31 -4.08 17.44 -0.86
N VAL A 32 -4.82 16.34 -0.71
CA VAL A 32 -6.23 16.36 -0.35
C VAL A 32 -6.27 16.27 1.17
N PRO A 33 -6.70 17.34 1.87
CA PRO A 33 -6.76 17.33 3.32
C PRO A 33 -7.59 16.13 3.80
N ALA A 34 -7.06 15.37 4.76
CA ALA A 34 -7.63 14.15 5.35
C ALA A 34 -7.52 12.82 4.57
N ALA A 35 -6.98 12.79 3.34
CA ALA A 35 -6.61 11.52 2.69
C ALA A 35 -5.26 10.96 3.21
N GLU A 36 -4.43 11.84 3.79
CA GLU A 36 -3.04 11.58 4.14
C GLU A 36 -2.89 10.45 5.16
N ALA A 37 -3.66 10.45 6.26
CA ALA A 37 -3.52 9.44 7.31
C ALA A 37 -3.92 8.02 6.89
N TYR A 38 -4.90 7.88 5.98
CA TYR A 38 -5.26 6.57 5.43
C TYR A 38 -4.20 6.09 4.44
N LEU A 39 -3.67 6.98 3.60
CA LEU A 39 -2.63 6.65 2.65
C LEU A 39 -1.32 6.27 3.35
N ASP A 40 -0.97 6.94 4.45
CA ASP A 40 0.18 6.56 5.28
C ASP A 40 0.06 5.11 5.76
N SER A 41 -1.11 4.72 6.26
CA SER A 41 -1.37 3.33 6.68
C SER A 41 -1.29 2.34 5.51
N VAL A 42 -1.65 2.74 4.30
CA VAL A 42 -1.53 1.88 3.09
C VAL A 42 -0.06 1.74 2.69
N CYS A 43 0.70 2.83 2.74
CA CYS A 43 2.15 2.82 2.46
C CYS A 43 2.91 1.93 3.45
N ASP A 44 2.57 1.97 4.74
CA ASP A 44 3.20 1.12 5.76
C ASP A 44 2.90 -0.37 5.52
N GLN A 45 1.64 -0.71 5.22
CA GLN A 45 1.26 -2.08 4.86
C GLN A 45 1.99 -2.58 3.62
N LEU A 46 2.18 -1.72 2.61
CA LEU A 46 2.93 -2.06 1.41
C LEU A 46 4.41 -2.32 1.70
N LYS A 47 5.03 -1.52 2.58
CA LYS A 47 6.43 -1.72 2.99
C LYS A 47 6.61 -3.05 3.72
N GLU A 48 5.71 -3.39 4.64
CA GLU A 48 5.74 -4.71 5.31
C GLU A 48 5.57 -5.86 4.32
N ALA A 49 4.62 -5.75 3.38
CA ALA A 49 4.41 -6.77 2.36
C ALA A 49 5.64 -6.95 1.45
N ILE A 50 6.31 -5.86 1.08
CA ILE A 50 7.55 -5.89 0.30
C ILE A 50 8.64 -6.65 1.06
N GLU A 51 8.89 -6.31 2.33
CA GLU A 51 9.91 -6.97 3.14
C GLU A 51 9.65 -8.49 3.26
N LEU A 52 8.39 -8.87 3.48
CA LEU A 52 8.00 -10.29 3.55
C LEU A 52 8.22 -11.02 2.24
N LEU A 53 7.87 -10.42 1.10
CA LEU A 53 8.07 -11.01 -0.23
C LEU A 53 9.56 -11.14 -0.56
N GLU A 54 10.37 -10.14 -0.26
CA GLU A 54 11.82 -10.18 -0.47
C GLU A 54 12.49 -11.31 0.33
N CYS A 55 11.99 -11.61 1.53
CA CYS A 55 12.49 -12.73 2.34
C CYS A 55 12.17 -14.11 1.72
N LEU A 56 11.09 -14.21 0.93
CA LEU A 56 10.67 -15.44 0.26
C LEU A 56 11.31 -15.62 -1.12
N GLU A 57 11.81 -14.53 -1.70
CA GLU A 57 12.46 -14.50 -3.02
C GLU A 57 13.98 -14.76 -2.97
N ALA A 58 14.56 -14.72 -1.76
CA ALA A 58 16.00 -14.87 -1.51
C ALA A 58 16.54 -16.29 -1.77
#